data_AF-A0A853IUV7-F1
#
_entry.id   AF-A0A853IUV7-F1
#
_cell.length_a   1.000
_cell.length_b   1.000
_cell.length_c   1.000
_cell.angle_alpha   90.00
_cell.angle_beta   90.00
_cell.angle_gamma   90.00
#
_symmetry.space_group_name_H-M   'P 1'
#
loop_
_entity.id
_entity.type
_entity.pdbx_description
1 polymer ?
#
loop_
_entity_poly.entity_id
_entity_poly.type
_entity_poly.pdbx_seq_one_letter_code
_entity_poly.pdbx_strand_id
1 'polypeptide(L)'
;MILLSVLSACAAHAPASSPAGDVVKVFKSRGAVQCEGRGTAPEAMRAELERAGVRVQASACGSDGRMRPAVCGAGTDEINLFDIAAADLPRAQALGFAPLSQLKGEAQAAPCR
;
A
#
# COMPACT_ATOMS: atom_id res chain seq x y z
N MET A 1 53.80 34.96 9.85
CA MET A 1 52.50 34.44 10.33
C MET A 1 51.79 33.83 9.13
N ILE A 2 51.77 32.50 9.02
CA ILE A 2 51.19 31.77 7.88
C ILE A 2 49.75 31.41 8.26
N LEU A 3 48.77 31.92 7.51
CA LEU A 3 47.37 31.50 7.62
C LEU A 3 47.18 30.18 6.86
N LEU A 4 46.85 29.10 7.57
CA LEU A 4 46.35 27.86 6.96
C LEU A 4 44.82 27.84 7.03
N SER A 5 44.19 28.00 5.87
CA SER A 5 42.74 27.84 5.68
C SER A 5 42.42 26.35 5.48
N VAL A 6 41.67 25.77 6.41
CA VAL A 6 41.14 24.39 6.31
C VAL A 6 39.86 24.37 5.47
N LEU A 7 39.86 23.66 4.34
CA LEU A 7 38.65 23.36 3.57
C LEU A 7 37.91 22.18 4.21
N SER A 8 36.75 22.46 4.81
CA SER A 8 35.81 21.44 5.27
C SER A 8 34.96 20.94 4.10
N ALA A 9 35.27 19.73 3.61
CA ALA A 9 34.48 19.05 2.60
C ALA A 9 33.26 18.37 3.24
N CYS A 10 32.09 19.01 3.17
CA CYS A 10 30.82 18.35 3.45
C CYS A 10 30.47 17.44 2.25
N ALA A 11 30.76 16.15 2.36
CA ALA A 11 30.19 15.18 1.44
C ALA A 11 28.68 15.11 1.70
N ALA A 12 27.90 15.75 0.84
CA ALA A 12 26.45 15.56 0.79
C ALA A 12 26.19 14.11 0.39
N HIS A 13 25.88 13.27 1.37
CA HIS A 13 25.42 11.91 1.17
C HIS A 13 24.01 11.99 0.56
N ALA A 14 23.93 12.00 -0.76
CA ALA A 14 22.66 11.89 -1.45
C ALA A 14 22.02 10.55 -1.02
N PRO A 15 20.76 10.52 -0.54
CA PRO A 15 20.10 9.26 -0.29
C PRO A 15 20.05 8.50 -1.61
N ALA A 16 20.48 7.24 -1.59
CA ALA A 16 20.40 6.35 -2.73
C ALA A 16 18.92 6.22 -3.12
N SER A 17 18.50 7.01 -4.11
CA SER A 17 17.27 6.78 -4.85
C SER A 17 17.43 5.41 -5.49
N SER A 18 16.87 4.38 -4.85
CA SER A 18 16.76 3.06 -5.46
C SER A 18 16.15 3.25 -6.85
N PRO A 19 16.67 2.57 -7.90
CA PRO A 19 16.04 2.65 -9.20
C PRO A 19 14.56 2.30 -9.02
N ALA A 20 13.70 3.15 -9.56
CA ALA A 20 12.26 2.93 -9.56
C ALA A 20 12.00 1.66 -10.38
N GLY A 21 12.10 0.50 -9.73
CA GLY A 21 11.68 -0.76 -10.28
C GLY A 21 10.17 -0.71 -10.54
N ASP A 22 9.72 -1.54 -11.47
CA ASP A 22 8.31 -1.60 -11.84
C ASP A 22 7.42 -1.66 -10.59
N VAL A 23 6.47 -0.75 -10.50
CA VAL A 23 5.53 -0.66 -9.38
C VAL A 23 4.25 -1.37 -9.77
N VAL A 24 3.76 -2.23 -8.89
CA VAL A 24 2.45 -2.87 -9.04
C VAL A 24 1.53 -2.42 -7.91
N LYS A 25 0.28 -2.11 -8.27
CA LYS A 25 -0.78 -1.84 -7.32
C LYS A 25 -1.44 -3.14 -6.91
N VAL A 26 -1.47 -3.42 -5.61
CA VAL A 26 -2.14 -4.57 -5.01
C VAL A 26 -3.28 -4.11 -4.10
N PHE A 27 -4.23 -5.01 -3.84
CA PHE A 27 -5.35 -4.76 -2.94
C PHE A 27 -5.61 -5.95 -2.01
N LYS A 28 -6.30 -5.67 -0.91
CA LYS A 28 -6.89 -6.68 -0.01
C LYS A 28 -8.19 -6.13 0.56
N SER A 29 -9.20 -6.99 0.74
CA SER A 29 -10.45 -6.58 1.38
C SER A 29 -10.20 -6.08 2.79
N ARG A 30 -10.89 -5.00 3.18
CA ARG A 30 -10.87 -4.49 4.55
C ARG A 30 -11.60 -5.43 5.51
N GLY A 31 -12.45 -6.33 5.00
CA GLY A 31 -13.25 -7.24 5.80
C GLY A 31 -14.33 -6.52 6.61
N ALA A 32 -14.78 -5.34 6.18
CA ALA A 32 -15.85 -4.63 6.86
C ALA A 32 -17.20 -5.33 6.65
N VAL A 33 -18.04 -5.30 7.69
CA VAL A 33 -19.37 -5.91 7.70
C VAL A 33 -20.42 -4.81 7.87
N GLN A 34 -21.45 -4.87 7.04
CA GLN A 34 -22.56 -3.93 7.06
C GLN A 34 -23.23 -3.94 8.44
N CYS A 35 -23.44 -2.75 9.01
CA CYS A 35 -24.01 -2.50 10.34
C CYS A 35 -23.08 -2.80 11.55
N GLU A 36 -21.90 -3.42 11.38
CA GLU A 36 -21.06 -3.83 12.51
C GLU A 36 -19.83 -2.97 12.74
N GLY A 37 -19.29 -2.36 11.69
CA GLY A 37 -18.17 -1.44 11.83
C GLY A 37 -17.26 -1.40 10.62
N ARG A 38 -16.18 -0.64 10.79
CA ARG A 38 -15.17 -0.44 9.75
C ARG A 38 -14.23 -1.65 9.74
N GLY A 39 -13.80 -2.01 8.54
CA GLY A 39 -12.80 -3.05 8.38
C GLY A 39 -11.40 -2.59 8.79
N THR A 40 -10.40 -3.41 8.46
CA THR A 40 -9.00 -3.17 8.78
C THR A 40 -8.50 -1.88 8.11
N ALA A 41 -7.90 -0.98 8.90
CA ALA A 41 -7.32 0.26 8.40
C ALA A 41 -6.10 0.01 7.49
N PRO A 42 -5.83 0.87 6.49
CA PRO A 42 -4.72 0.70 5.57
C PRO A 42 -3.36 0.71 6.29
N GLU A 43 -3.21 1.41 7.41
CA GLU A 43 -1.99 1.43 8.22
C GLU A 43 -1.67 0.06 8.81
N ALA A 44 -2.69 -0.69 9.24
CA ALA A 44 -2.51 -2.02 9.81
C ALA A 44 -2.08 -3.03 8.72
N MET A 45 -2.67 -2.95 7.53
CA MET A 45 -2.26 -3.77 6.37
C MET A 45 -0.91 -3.36 5.80
N ARG A 46 -0.57 -2.06 5.82
CA ARG A 46 0.79 -1.60 5.50
C ARG A 46 1.81 -2.26 6.43
N ALA A 47 1.54 -2.24 7.74
CA ALA A 47 2.42 -2.88 8.72
C ALA A 47 2.48 -4.42 8.55
N GLU A 48 1.42 -5.06 8.05
CA GLU A 48 1.45 -6.48 7.64
C GLU A 48 2.45 -6.71 6.50
N LEU A 49 2.39 -5.91 5.43
CA LEU A 49 3.31 -5.97 4.29
C LEU A 49 4.75 -5.69 4.71
N GLU A 50 4.98 -4.62 5.46
CA GLU A 50 6.32 -4.21 5.90
C GLU A 50 6.99 -5.26 6.80
N ARG A 51 6.24 -5.90 7.71
CA ARG A 51 6.76 -7.01 8.53
C ARG A 51 7.18 -8.23 7.71
N ALA A 52 6.60 -8.42 6.53
CA ALA A 52 6.99 -9.46 5.59
C ALA A 52 8.12 -9.04 4.63
N GLY A 53 8.72 -7.85 4.84
CA GLY A 53 9.78 -7.32 3.99
C GLY A 53 9.29 -6.75 2.66
N VAL A 54 8.00 -6.42 2.54
CA VAL A 54 7.44 -5.72 1.38
C VAL A 54 7.43 -4.22 1.65
N ARG A 55 8.19 -3.44 0.88
CA ARG A 55 8.21 -1.99 1.03
C ARG A 55 6.98 -1.38 0.36
N VAL A 56 6.16 -0.68 1.15
CA VAL A 56 5.01 0.07 0.63
C VAL A 56 5.45 1.48 0.22
N GLN A 57 5.16 1.85 -1.03
CA GLN A 57 5.48 3.17 -1.59
C GLN A 57 4.32 4.16 -1.43
N ALA A 58 3.09 3.67 -1.56
CA ALA A 58 1.87 4.44 -1.33
C ALA A 58 0.75 3.55 -0.78
N SER A 59 -0.20 4.15 -0.08
CA SER A 59 -1.38 3.48 0.46
C SER A 59 -2.63 4.31 0.16
N ALA A 60 -3.74 3.66 -0.15
CA ALA A 60 -5.04 4.30 -0.33
C ALA A 60 -6.18 3.35 0.11
N CYS A 61 -7.37 3.91 0.31
CA CYS A 61 -8.59 3.12 0.40
C CYS A 61 -9.26 3.04 -0.97
N GLY A 62 -10.20 2.11 -1.14
CA GLY A 62 -10.95 1.96 -2.37
C GLY A 62 -12.16 1.06 -2.23
N SER A 63 -12.81 0.82 -3.36
CA SER A 63 -13.88 -0.16 -3.53
C SER A 63 -13.47 -1.21 -4.56
N ASP A 64 -13.87 -2.47 -4.36
CA ASP A 64 -13.72 -3.55 -5.34
C ASP A 64 -14.70 -3.44 -6.53
N GLY A 65 -15.59 -2.45 -6.50
CA GLY A 65 -16.58 -2.19 -7.54
C GLY A 65 -17.74 -3.19 -7.58
N ARG A 66 -17.81 -4.13 -6.64
CA ARG A 66 -18.84 -5.17 -6.62
C ARG A 66 -20.03 -4.70 -5.80
N MET A 67 -21.18 -4.54 -6.46
CA MET A 67 -22.44 -4.32 -5.75
C MET A 67 -22.80 -5.52 -4.86
N ARG A 68 -23.24 -5.24 -3.64
CA ARG A 68 -23.74 -6.23 -2.68
C ARG A 68 -25.10 -5.79 -2.13
N PRO A 69 -26.00 -6.74 -1.77
CA PRO A 69 -27.23 -6.41 -1.09
C PRO A 69 -26.97 -5.62 0.19
N ALA A 70 -27.79 -4.59 0.45
CA ALA A 70 -27.71 -3.76 1.63
C ALA A 70 -28.48 -4.41 2.80
N VAL A 71 -27.85 -5.37 3.48
CA VAL A 71 -28.40 -6.11 4.62
C VAL A 71 -27.34 -6.25 5.72
N CYS A 72 -27.74 -6.12 6.97
CA CYS A 72 -26.81 -6.27 8.09
C CYS A 72 -26.17 -7.68 8.11
N GLY A 73 -24.88 -7.75 8.40
CA GLY A 73 -24.10 -9.00 8.38
C GLY A 73 -23.48 -9.36 7.01
N ALA A 74 -23.83 -8.65 5.93
CA ALA A 74 -23.14 -8.81 4.65
C ALA A 74 -21.79 -8.08 4.64
N GLY A 75 -20.82 -8.57 3.87
CA GLY A 75 -19.57 -7.85 3.62
C GLY A 75 -19.80 -6.57 2.80
N THR A 76 -18.86 -5.62 2.88
CA THR A 76 -18.81 -4.44 2.03
C THR A 76 -17.92 -4.66 0.79
N ASP A 77 -17.84 -3.65 -0.06
CA ASP A 77 -16.93 -3.54 -1.21
C ASP A 77 -15.58 -2.90 -0.83
N GLU A 78 -15.38 -2.52 0.44
CA GLU A 78 -14.22 -1.73 0.83
C GLU A 78 -12.91 -2.55 0.78
N ILE A 79 -11.88 -1.97 0.15
CA ILE A 79 -10.53 -2.53 0.01
C ILE A 79 -9.47 -1.51 0.43
N ASN A 80 -8.29 -2.00 0.81
CA ASN A 80 -7.08 -1.17 0.90
C ASN A 80 -6.21 -1.45 -0.32
N LEU A 81 -5.57 -0.40 -0.84
CA LEU A 81 -4.72 -0.39 -2.02
C LEU A 81 -3.30 -0.03 -1.63
N PHE A 82 -2.31 -0.71 -2.21
CA PHE A 82 -0.90 -0.47 -1.93
C PHE A 82 -0.07 -0.51 -3.20
N ASP A 83 0.86 0.42 -3.32
CA ASP A 83 1.89 0.40 -4.36
C ASP A 83 3.15 -0.24 -3.81
N ILE A 84 3.59 -1.33 -4.44
CA ILE A 84 4.75 -2.13 -4.03
C ILE A 84 5.66 -2.39 -5.24
N ALA A 85 6.91 -2.77 -5.01
CA ALA A 85 7.74 -3.24 -6.11
C ALA A 85 7.17 -4.53 -6.72
N ALA A 86 7.21 -4.68 -8.03
CA ALA A 86 6.70 -5.88 -8.71
C ALA A 86 7.38 -7.16 -8.23
N ALA A 87 8.67 -7.07 -7.86
CA ALA A 87 9.42 -8.17 -7.25
C ALA A 87 8.87 -8.63 -5.88
N ASP A 88 8.11 -7.79 -5.18
CA ASP A 88 7.48 -8.12 -3.89
C ASP A 88 6.12 -8.78 -4.04
N LEU A 89 5.56 -8.84 -5.26
CA LEU A 89 4.22 -9.36 -5.50
C LEU A 89 3.99 -10.78 -4.94
N PRO A 90 4.90 -11.76 -5.10
CA PRO A 90 4.70 -13.10 -4.52
C PRO A 90 4.57 -13.08 -2.98
N ARG A 91 5.33 -12.21 -2.29
CA ARG A 91 5.23 -12.03 -0.83
C ARG A 91 3.90 -11.43 -0.43
N ALA A 92 3.45 -10.39 -1.14
CA ALA A 92 2.15 -9.78 -0.90
C ALA A 92 1.01 -10.80 -1.15
N GLN A 93 1.11 -11.62 -2.19
CA GLN A 93 0.15 -12.69 -2.47
C GLN A 93 0.07 -13.74 -1.37
N ALA A 94 1.21 -14.11 -0.76
CA ALA A 94 1.23 -15.02 0.39
C ALA A 94 0.48 -14.46 1.62
N LEU A 95 0.33 -13.14 1.72
CA LEU A 95 -0.45 -12.44 2.75
C LEU A 95 -1.91 -12.20 2.35
N GLY A 96 -2.36 -12.73 1.21
CA GLY A 96 -3.72 -12.58 0.71
C GLY A 96 -4.01 -11.27 -0.03
N PHE A 97 -2.97 -10.54 -0.46
CA PHE A 97 -3.14 -9.43 -1.39
C PHE A 97 -3.20 -9.95 -2.83
N ALA A 98 -3.93 -9.25 -3.70
CA ALA A 98 -3.99 -9.56 -5.12
C ALA A 98 -3.59 -8.33 -5.96
N PRO A 99 -2.98 -8.50 -7.14
CA PRO A 99 -2.82 -7.41 -8.10
C PRO A 99 -4.17 -6.76 -8.41
N LEU A 100 -4.22 -5.43 -8.46
CA LEU A 100 -5.45 -4.72 -8.80
C LEU A 100 -5.98 -5.10 -10.19
N SER A 101 -5.09 -5.47 -11.12
CA SER A 101 -5.45 -5.97 -12.45
C SER A 101 -6.29 -7.25 -12.44
N GLN A 102 -6.39 -7.97 -11.31
CA GLN A 102 -7.29 -9.13 -11.19
C GLN A 102 -8.75 -8.75 -10.96
N LEU A 103 -9.04 -7.52 -10.52
CA LEU A 103 -10.41 -7.06 -10.38
C LEU A 103 -11.03 -6.80 -11.76
N LYS A 104 -12.03 -7.60 -12.10
CA LYS A 104 -12.90 -7.36 -13.25
C LYS A 104 -14.05 -6.45 -12.78
N GLY A 105 -13.87 -5.13 -12.84
CA GLY A 105 -14.90 -4.18 -12.39
C GLY A 105 -14.39 -2.74 -12.29
N GLU A 106 -15.27 -1.84 -11.82
CA GLU A 106 -14.99 -0.41 -11.59
C GLU A 106 -14.25 -0.18 -10.26
N ALA A 107 -13.19 -0.94 -10.02
CA ALA A 107 -12.40 -0.78 -8.82
C ALA A 107 -11.74 0.61 -8.82
N GLN A 108 -11.94 1.35 -7.72
CA GLN A 108 -11.55 2.75 -7.67
C GLN A 108 -11.02 3.13 -6.29
N ALA A 109 -10.02 4.01 -6.28
CA ALA A 109 -9.58 4.64 -5.05
C ALA A 109 -10.72 5.51 -4.47
N ALA A 110 -10.83 5.53 -3.15
CA ALA A 110 -11.85 6.27 -2.43
C ALA A 110 -11.26 6.86 -1.14
N PRO A 111 -11.87 7.91 -0.57
CA PRO A 111 -11.46 8.43 0.72
C PRO A 111 -11.51 7.34 1.79
N CYS A 112 -10.45 7.23 2.59
CA CYS A 112 -10.48 6.41 3.79
C CYS A 112 -11.48 7.02 4.78
N ARG A 113 -12.36 6.18 5.32
CA ARG A 113 -13.38 6.60 6.29
C ARG A 113 -13.19 5.86 7.59
#